data_AF-A0A1F5YT50-F1
#
_entry.id   AF-A0A1F5YT50-F1
#
_cell.length_a   1.000
_cell.length_b   1.000
_cell.length_c   1.000
_cell.angle_alpha   90.00
_cell.angle_beta   90.00
_cell.angle_gamma   90.00
#
_symmetry.space_group_name_H-M   'P 1'
#
loop_
_entity.id
_entity.type
_entity.pdbx_description
1 polymer ?
#
loop_
_entity_poly.entity_id
_entity_poly.type
_entity_poly.pdbx_seq_one_letter_code
_entity_poly.pdbx_strand_id
1 'polypeptide(L)'
;MKKSLPLLGLILFFTLLPARLALAQTPPNYPSKTPTPTFPESCGCTAWQNQSCGGGNCSNTQMYQSRSCTPDRCQSESRCVTTSQCSQISTPTIHLTRTPTRTPTKPPYKTPTVHLTRYPTRTPTPPPLTCRTVITYANGKAVPAGGQVKTGDQVTFSASGNGPVRNMKFDLLNKDTGTVVFSKTVAATCLTVSVCTANTFKYPYTIVKLGSYQVSAKML
;
A
#
# COMPACT_ATOMS: atom_id res chain seq x y z
N MET A 1 51.44 -58.45 27.39
CA MET A 1 52.36 -58.62 26.25
C MET A 1 52.17 -57.45 25.28
N LYS A 2 53.28 -56.74 24.97
CA LYS A 2 53.66 -55.98 23.75
C LYS A 2 52.53 -55.29 22.95
N LYS A 3 52.47 -53.95 22.94
CA LYS A 3 53.17 -53.03 21.97
C LYS A 3 53.17 -53.57 20.53
N SER A 4 52.50 -52.88 19.61
CA SER A 4 53.13 -52.19 18.46
C SER A 4 52.08 -51.68 17.47
N LEU A 5 52.14 -50.40 17.10
CA LEU A 5 51.69 -49.90 15.80
C LEU A 5 52.61 -50.48 14.70
N PRO A 6 52.11 -50.63 13.46
CA PRO A 6 52.88 -50.05 12.37
C PRO A 6 52.07 -49.36 11.27
N LEU A 7 52.79 -48.40 10.71
CA LEU A 7 52.58 -47.50 9.58
C LEU A 7 52.86 -48.26 8.26
N LEU A 8 51.93 -48.30 7.29
CA LEU A 8 52.11 -48.77 5.90
C LEU A 8 50.81 -48.47 5.12
N GLY A 9 50.75 -47.95 3.89
CA GLY A 9 51.74 -47.57 2.88
C GLY A 9 51.13 -46.47 1.98
N LEU A 10 51.92 -45.54 1.44
CA LEU A 10 52.67 -45.66 0.19
C LEU A 10 51.78 -46.03 -1.01
N ILE A 11 51.08 -45.04 -1.58
CA ILE A 11 50.52 -45.13 -2.94
C ILE A 11 51.37 -44.22 -3.83
N LEU A 12 52.31 -44.84 -4.53
CA LEU A 12 53.04 -44.29 -5.67
C LEU A 12 52.48 -45.01 -6.91
N PHE A 13 51.62 -44.32 -7.67
CA PHE A 13 51.43 -44.65 -9.08
C PHE A 13 51.92 -43.46 -9.89
N PHE A 14 53.13 -43.65 -10.41
CA PHE A 14 53.78 -42.84 -11.42
C PHE A 14 53.21 -43.19 -12.80
N THR A 15 53.47 -42.30 -13.78
CA THR A 15 53.29 -42.43 -15.25
C THR A 15 51.91 -42.00 -15.79
N LEU A 16 51.75 -41.12 -16.80
CA LEU A 16 52.64 -40.59 -17.84
C LEU A 16 52.11 -39.24 -18.42
N LEU A 17 53.07 -38.40 -18.81
CA LEU A 17 53.08 -37.11 -19.53
C LEU A 17 52.26 -37.08 -20.86
N PRO A 18 51.91 -35.91 -21.45
CA PRO A 18 52.93 -35.03 -22.05
C PRO A 18 52.71 -33.51 -21.96
N ALA A 19 53.86 -32.82 -22.10
CA ALA A 19 54.00 -31.40 -22.32
C ALA A 19 53.18 -30.88 -23.51
N ARG A 20 52.54 -29.71 -23.36
CA ARG A 20 52.13 -28.88 -24.49
C ARG A 20 52.42 -27.40 -24.22
N LEU A 21 53.42 -26.94 -24.98
CA LEU A 21 53.54 -25.64 -25.65
C LEU A 21 52.87 -24.44 -24.97
N ALA A 22 53.70 -23.63 -24.33
CA ALA A 22 53.42 -22.20 -24.16
C ALA A 22 53.49 -21.52 -25.54
N LEU A 23 52.33 -21.22 -26.12
CA LEU A 23 52.23 -20.20 -27.15
C LEU A 23 51.99 -18.86 -26.46
N ALA A 24 52.95 -17.96 -26.61
CA ALA A 24 52.77 -16.54 -26.35
C ALA A 24 51.64 -16.03 -27.24
N GLN A 25 50.51 -15.68 -26.63
CA GLN A 25 49.47 -14.87 -27.27
C GLN A 25 49.50 -13.50 -26.60
N THR A 26 49.96 -12.51 -27.36
CA THR A 26 49.81 -11.09 -27.06
C THR A 26 48.33 -10.78 -26.81
N PRO A 27 47.97 -10.03 -25.76
CA PRO A 27 46.59 -9.65 -25.52
C PRO A 27 46.07 -8.83 -26.72
N PRO A 28 44.88 -9.15 -27.26
CA PRO A 28 44.29 -8.33 -28.30
C PRO A 28 43.99 -6.94 -27.73
N ASN A 29 44.65 -5.93 -28.30
CA ASN A 29 44.38 -4.52 -28.07
C ASN A 29 42.99 -4.19 -28.63
N TYR A 30 41.97 -4.33 -27.79
CA TYR A 30 40.66 -3.77 -28.05
C TYR A 30 40.66 -2.30 -27.63
N PRO A 31 40.33 -1.35 -28.54
CA PRO A 31 40.01 0.00 -28.11
C PRO A 31 38.72 -0.05 -27.27
N SER A 32 38.87 -0.07 -25.95
CA SER A 32 37.78 0.15 -25.02
C SER A 32 37.35 1.60 -25.12
N LYS A 33 36.42 1.89 -26.05
CA LYS A 33 35.53 3.02 -25.89
C LYS A 33 34.64 2.69 -24.69
N THR A 34 35.15 2.98 -23.51
CA THR A 34 34.30 3.11 -22.32
C THR A 34 33.31 4.23 -22.66
N PRO A 35 32.00 3.96 -22.80
CA PRO A 35 31.05 5.05 -22.85
C PRO A 35 31.22 5.79 -21.53
N THR A 36 31.73 7.01 -21.61
CA THR A 36 31.65 7.95 -20.51
C THR A 36 30.18 7.96 -20.10
N PRO A 37 29.83 7.68 -18.83
CA PRO A 37 28.46 7.85 -18.38
C PRO A 37 28.17 9.34 -18.52
N THR A 38 27.62 9.72 -19.66
CA THR A 38 26.90 10.97 -19.80
C THR A 38 25.84 10.87 -18.71
N PHE A 39 25.94 11.70 -17.69
CA PHE A 39 24.85 11.98 -16.77
C PHE A 39 23.92 12.97 -17.48
N PRO A 40 22.86 12.51 -18.14
CA PRO A 40 21.58 13.17 -18.02
C PRO A 40 20.81 12.24 -17.05
N GLU A 41 20.04 12.69 -16.10
CA GLU A 41 18.99 13.67 -16.22
C GLU A 41 18.59 13.99 -14.78
N SER A 42 18.36 15.27 -14.50
CA SER A 42 17.50 15.69 -13.41
C SER A 42 16.22 14.84 -13.37
N CYS A 43 15.81 14.36 -12.20
CA CYS A 43 14.57 13.59 -12.05
C CYS A 43 13.39 14.29 -12.74
N GLY A 44 12.84 13.62 -13.77
CA GLY A 44 11.65 14.08 -14.48
C GLY A 44 10.42 13.45 -13.84
N CYS A 45 9.57 14.27 -13.23
CA CYS A 45 8.33 13.77 -12.60
C CYS A 45 7.11 14.05 -13.48
N THR A 46 6.17 13.11 -13.51
CA THR A 46 4.90 13.26 -14.20
C THR A 46 4.04 14.36 -13.58
N ALA A 47 2.97 14.74 -14.29
CA ALA A 47 1.96 15.63 -13.73
C ALA A 47 1.32 15.03 -12.47
N TRP A 48 0.95 15.90 -11.54
CA TRP A 48 0.32 15.51 -10.29
C TRP A 48 -1.08 14.94 -10.53
N GLN A 49 -1.36 13.81 -9.90
CA GLN A 49 -2.66 13.13 -10.00
C GLN A 49 -3.41 13.24 -8.67
N ASN A 50 -4.66 13.68 -8.74
CA ASN A 50 -5.58 13.71 -7.60
C ASN A 50 -5.94 12.28 -7.18
N GLN A 51 -5.81 11.98 -5.90
CA GLN A 51 -6.14 10.68 -5.34
C GLN A 51 -7.43 10.77 -4.52
N SER A 52 -7.43 11.58 -3.46
CA SER A 52 -8.59 11.77 -2.58
C SER A 52 -8.46 12.98 -1.65
N CYS A 53 -9.59 13.52 -1.21
CA CYS A 53 -9.63 14.52 -0.13
C CYS A 53 -9.29 13.87 1.21
N GLY A 54 -8.41 14.51 2.00
CA GLY A 54 -7.94 13.97 3.28
C GLY A 54 -7.09 12.69 3.16
N GLY A 55 -6.60 12.35 1.97
CA GLY A 55 -5.73 11.20 1.76
C GLY A 55 -4.31 11.39 2.32
N GLY A 56 -3.61 10.30 2.64
CA GLY A 56 -2.22 10.34 3.10
C GLY A 56 -2.05 11.07 4.44
N ASN A 57 -1.34 12.20 4.44
CA ASN A 57 -1.15 13.11 5.59
C ASN A 57 -1.87 14.45 5.40
N CYS A 58 -2.81 14.55 4.44
CA CYS A 58 -3.50 15.80 4.11
C CYS A 58 -4.69 16.05 5.03
N SER A 59 -5.02 17.32 5.28
CA SER A 59 -6.25 17.67 6.00
C SER A 59 -7.48 17.34 5.14
N ASN A 60 -8.66 17.23 5.77
CA ASN A 60 -9.92 16.95 5.06
C ASN A 60 -10.30 18.03 4.04
N THR A 61 -9.74 19.24 4.15
CA THR A 61 -9.93 20.33 3.19
C THR A 61 -8.85 20.36 2.09
N GLN A 62 -7.98 19.35 2.06
CA GLN A 62 -6.86 19.23 1.13
C GLN A 62 -6.97 17.93 0.31
N MET A 63 -6.63 18.02 -0.97
CA MET A 63 -6.52 16.89 -1.89
C MET A 63 -5.12 16.29 -1.79
N TYR A 64 -5.06 14.99 -1.52
CA TYR A 64 -3.84 14.20 -1.66
C TYR A 64 -3.54 14.00 -3.14
N GLN A 65 -2.36 14.44 -3.56
CA GLN A 65 -1.84 14.24 -4.89
C GLN A 65 -0.54 13.42 -4.85
N SER A 66 -0.34 12.59 -5.85
CA SER A 66 0.91 11.86 -6.07
C SER A 66 1.39 12.01 -7.51
N ARG A 67 2.70 11.84 -7.72
CA ARG A 67 3.32 11.74 -9.05
C ARG A 67 4.45 10.73 -9.05
N SER A 68 4.68 10.12 -10.21
CA SER A 68 5.78 9.18 -10.42
C SER A 68 6.95 9.93 -11.06
N CYS A 69 8.18 9.62 -10.65
CA CYS A 69 9.38 10.24 -11.20
C CYS A 69 10.24 9.20 -11.90
N THR A 70 10.84 9.59 -13.03
CA THR A 70 11.76 8.78 -13.83
C THR A 70 13.14 9.44 -13.90
N PRO A 71 14.22 8.66 -13.96
CA PRO A 71 14.28 7.18 -13.98
C PRO A 71 13.99 6.54 -12.60
N ASP A 72 13.86 5.21 -12.52
CA ASP A 72 13.42 4.41 -11.35
C ASP A 72 14.13 4.69 -10.01
N ARG A 73 15.21 5.47 -10.01
CA ARG A 73 15.90 5.93 -8.80
C ARG A 73 15.37 7.24 -8.23
N CYS A 74 14.42 7.87 -8.91
CA CYS A 74 13.73 9.06 -8.44
C CYS A 74 12.56 8.64 -7.56
N GLN A 75 12.52 9.14 -6.32
CA GLN A 75 11.43 8.81 -5.40
C GLN A 75 10.12 9.41 -5.91
N SER A 76 9.05 8.62 -5.89
CA SER A 76 7.71 9.13 -6.11
C SER A 76 7.37 10.16 -5.04
N GLU A 77 6.78 11.27 -5.45
CA GLU A 77 6.46 12.37 -4.55
C GLU A 77 4.96 12.40 -4.22
N SER A 78 4.66 12.92 -3.04
CA SER A 78 3.30 13.15 -2.58
C SER A 78 3.16 14.54 -1.95
N ARG A 79 1.99 15.17 -2.11
CA ARG A 79 1.69 16.47 -1.50
C ARG A 79 0.22 16.68 -1.21
N CYS A 80 -0.04 17.68 -0.38
CA CYS A 80 -1.37 18.11 0.01
C CYS A 80 -1.67 19.46 -0.62
N VAL A 81 -2.72 19.54 -1.43
CA VAL A 81 -3.15 20.77 -2.10
C VAL A 81 -4.52 21.16 -1.61
N THR A 82 -4.66 22.36 -1.05
CA THR A 82 -5.97 22.90 -0.70
C THR A 82 -6.79 23.11 -1.97
N THR A 83 -7.99 22.52 -2.02
CA THR A 83 -8.91 22.66 -3.17
C THR A 83 -10.34 22.73 -2.69
N SER A 84 -11.14 23.57 -3.35
CA SER A 84 -12.58 23.73 -3.06
C SER A 84 -13.37 22.44 -3.27
N GLN A 85 -12.85 21.48 -4.04
CA GLN A 85 -13.44 20.15 -4.20
C GLN A 85 -13.45 19.34 -2.88
N CYS A 86 -12.52 19.63 -1.97
CA CYS A 86 -12.46 19.04 -0.63
C CYS A 86 -13.16 19.90 0.43
N SER A 87 -13.72 21.05 0.04
CA SER A 87 -14.39 21.99 0.94
C SER A 87 -15.92 21.88 0.92
N GLN A 88 -16.49 20.83 0.31
CA GLN A 88 -17.95 20.62 0.33
C GLN A 88 -18.42 20.04 1.67
N ILE A 89 -18.27 20.81 2.75
CA ILE A 89 -19.18 20.75 3.88
C ILE A 89 -20.03 22.01 3.75
N SER A 90 -21.19 21.85 3.13
CA SER A 90 -22.21 22.89 3.03
C SER A 90 -22.53 23.40 4.44
N THR A 91 -22.09 24.61 4.73
CA THR A 91 -22.68 25.44 5.78
C THR A 91 -24.19 25.45 5.58
N PRO A 92 -25.03 25.05 6.55
CA PRO A 92 -26.46 25.24 6.42
C PRO A 92 -26.75 26.75 6.45
N THR A 93 -26.98 27.33 5.28
CA THR A 93 -27.59 28.66 5.16
C THR A 93 -28.99 28.56 5.76
N ILE A 94 -29.19 29.13 6.94
CA ILE A 94 -30.48 29.18 7.62
C ILE A 94 -31.39 30.11 6.81
N HIS A 95 -32.18 29.55 5.89
CA HIS A 95 -33.26 30.28 5.23
C HIS A 95 -34.47 30.30 6.17
N LEU A 96 -34.63 31.39 6.91
CA LEU A 96 -35.79 31.63 7.76
C LEU A 96 -37.01 31.97 6.90
N THR A 97 -37.72 30.95 6.41
CA THR A 97 -39.06 31.17 5.83
C THR A 97 -40.07 31.31 6.97
N ARG A 98 -40.43 32.56 7.31
CA ARG A 98 -41.51 32.89 8.24
C ARG A 98 -42.86 32.68 7.53
N THR A 99 -43.58 31.63 7.91
CA THR A 99 -45.01 31.48 7.58
C THR A 99 -45.86 32.15 8.67
N PRO A 100 -46.86 33.00 8.36
CA PRO A 100 -47.70 33.63 9.37
C PRO A 100 -48.82 32.66 9.80
N THR A 101 -48.75 32.14 11.01
CA THR A 101 -49.81 31.30 11.60
C THR A 101 -50.85 32.19 12.30
N ARG A 102 -52.10 32.16 11.82
CA ARG A 102 -53.26 32.80 12.47
C ARG A 102 -53.60 32.08 13.79
N THR A 103 -53.90 32.88 14.80
CA THR A 103 -54.46 32.52 16.12
C THR A 103 -55.88 31.96 15.96
N PRO A 104 -56.28 30.93 16.73
CA PRO A 104 -57.31 31.18 17.75
C PRO A 104 -57.16 30.39 19.08
N THR A 105 -57.49 31.12 20.14
CA THR A 105 -58.28 30.72 21.34
C THR A 105 -57.76 29.62 22.29
N LYS A 106 -57.32 30.10 23.46
CA LYS A 106 -57.04 29.41 24.73
C LYS A 106 -58.29 28.67 25.26
N PRO A 107 -58.15 27.48 25.89
CA PRO A 107 -58.21 27.39 27.37
C PRO A 107 -57.40 26.19 27.94
N PRO A 108 -57.56 25.83 29.22
CA PRO A 108 -57.11 26.51 30.44
C PRO A 108 -55.73 26.02 30.91
N TYR A 109 -55.12 26.82 31.76
CA TYR A 109 -53.79 26.65 32.36
C TYR A 109 -53.68 25.31 33.11
N LYS A 110 -52.92 24.35 32.55
CA LYS A 110 -52.25 23.31 33.33
C LYS A 110 -50.82 23.78 33.57
N THR A 111 -50.40 23.76 34.83
CA THR A 111 -49.02 23.97 35.28
C THR A 111 -48.06 23.19 34.37
N PRO A 112 -47.06 23.85 33.74
CA PRO A 112 -46.12 23.14 32.89
C PRO A 112 -45.25 22.25 33.77
N THR A 113 -45.52 20.95 33.77
CA THR A 113 -44.52 19.95 34.10
C THR A 113 -43.41 20.13 33.08
N VAL A 114 -42.25 20.65 33.51
CA VAL A 114 -41.04 20.70 32.68
C VAL A 114 -40.64 19.24 32.43
N HIS A 115 -41.20 18.67 31.38
CA HIS A 115 -40.69 17.43 30.84
C HIS A 115 -39.35 17.80 30.22
N LEU A 116 -38.26 17.49 30.92
CA LEU A 116 -36.92 17.47 30.35
C LEU A 116 -36.94 16.46 29.21
N THR A 117 -37.36 16.89 28.03
CA THR A 117 -37.21 16.14 26.81
C THR A 117 -35.71 16.07 26.58
N ARG A 118 -35.12 14.95 27.03
CA ARG A 118 -33.73 14.59 26.83
C ARG A 118 -33.53 14.51 25.32
N TYR A 119 -33.15 15.63 24.70
CA TYR A 119 -32.72 15.63 23.30
C TYR A 119 -31.61 14.60 23.21
N PRO A 120 -31.65 13.66 22.24
CA PRO A 120 -30.57 12.70 22.07
C PRO A 120 -29.32 13.51 21.75
N THR A 121 -28.39 13.59 22.71
CA THR A 121 -27.04 14.05 22.48
C THR A 121 -26.48 13.15 21.40
N ARG A 122 -26.35 13.66 20.16
CA ARG A 122 -25.73 12.90 19.08
C ARG A 122 -24.30 12.61 19.51
N THR A 123 -24.03 11.36 19.86
CA THR A 123 -22.67 10.89 20.13
C THR A 123 -21.83 11.23 18.90
N PRO A 124 -20.72 11.97 19.03
CA PRO A 124 -19.86 12.27 17.91
C PRO A 124 -19.46 10.96 17.24
N THR A 125 -19.77 10.82 15.94
CA THR A 125 -19.36 9.65 15.17
C THR A 125 -17.82 9.62 15.18
N PRO A 126 -17.19 8.51 15.61
CA PRO A 126 -15.74 8.40 15.57
C PRO A 126 -15.24 8.67 14.16
N PRO A 127 -14.09 9.35 13.99
CA PRO A 127 -13.50 9.52 12.68
C PRO A 127 -13.35 8.17 11.98
N PRO A 128 -13.60 8.09 10.66
CA PRO A 128 -13.54 6.83 9.93
C PRO A 128 -12.13 6.25 10.00
N LEU A 129 -12.02 4.95 10.29
CA LEU A 129 -10.75 4.22 10.28
C LEU A 129 -10.24 4.12 8.84
N THR A 130 -9.02 4.59 8.59
CA THR A 130 -8.43 4.63 7.25
C THR A 130 -7.16 3.78 7.17
N CYS A 131 -7.12 2.87 6.18
CA CYS A 131 -5.88 2.25 5.74
C CYS A 131 -4.95 3.31 5.15
N ARG A 132 -3.70 3.34 5.60
CA ARG A 132 -2.69 4.30 5.19
C ARG A 132 -1.85 3.79 4.03
N THR A 133 -1.49 2.51 4.05
CA THR A 133 -0.71 1.87 2.98
C THR A 133 -1.23 0.48 2.68
N VAL A 134 -1.13 0.09 1.41
CA VAL A 134 -1.34 -1.28 0.93
C VAL A 134 -0.15 -1.63 0.05
N ILE A 135 0.52 -2.73 0.37
CA ILE A 135 1.66 -3.27 -0.37
C ILE A 135 1.25 -4.62 -0.93
N THR A 136 1.43 -4.79 -2.24
CA THR A 136 1.23 -6.06 -2.93
C THR A 136 2.57 -6.78 -3.05
N TYR A 137 2.56 -8.09 -2.82
CA TYR A 137 3.72 -8.95 -3.02
C TYR A 137 3.36 -10.00 -4.06
N ALA A 138 4.21 -10.20 -5.07
CA ALA A 138 4.13 -11.31 -6.02
C ALA A 138 5.28 -12.27 -5.75
N ASN A 139 4.97 -13.54 -5.48
CA ASN A 139 5.94 -14.59 -5.14
C ASN A 139 6.91 -14.14 -4.02
N GLY A 140 6.37 -13.46 -3.01
CA GLY A 140 7.13 -12.95 -1.86
C GLY A 140 7.91 -11.65 -2.08
N LYS A 141 7.88 -11.06 -3.29
CA LYS A 141 8.56 -9.80 -3.59
C LYS A 141 7.57 -8.65 -3.71
N ALA A 142 7.88 -7.51 -3.10
CA ALA A 142 7.04 -6.31 -3.19
C ALA A 142 6.94 -5.82 -4.64
N VAL A 143 5.72 -5.53 -5.07
CA VAL A 143 5.39 -4.98 -6.39
C VAL A 143 5.04 -3.50 -6.20
N PRO A 144 5.61 -2.58 -6.99
CA PRO A 144 5.26 -1.16 -6.90
C PRO A 144 3.78 -0.94 -7.25
N ALA A 145 3.22 0.18 -6.80
CA ALA A 145 1.86 0.56 -7.19
C ALA A 145 1.76 0.71 -8.72
N GLY A 146 0.79 0.03 -9.34
CA GLY A 146 0.68 -0.04 -10.80
C GLY A 146 1.68 -1.00 -11.48
N GLY A 147 2.48 -1.73 -10.71
CA GLY A 147 3.41 -2.74 -11.22
C GLY A 147 2.70 -3.93 -11.86
N GLN A 148 3.43 -4.63 -12.73
CA GLN A 148 2.93 -5.79 -13.47
C GLN A 148 3.25 -7.09 -12.74
N VAL A 149 2.31 -8.04 -12.82
CA VAL A 149 2.47 -9.43 -12.35
C VAL A 149 2.11 -10.37 -13.50
N LYS A 150 2.62 -11.60 -13.47
CA LYS A 150 2.37 -12.61 -14.49
C LYS A 150 1.19 -13.50 -14.10
N THR A 151 0.48 -14.02 -15.09
CA THR A 151 -0.42 -15.16 -14.86
C THR A 151 0.37 -16.32 -14.26
N GLY A 152 -0.16 -16.91 -13.19
CA GLY A 152 0.49 -17.93 -12.39
C GLY A 152 1.19 -17.39 -11.14
N ASP A 153 1.44 -16.08 -11.04
CA ASP A 153 2.06 -15.51 -9.83
C ASP A 153 1.12 -15.64 -8.62
N GLN A 154 1.71 -15.96 -7.47
CA GLN A 154 1.03 -15.92 -6.19
C GLN A 154 1.13 -14.52 -5.60
N VAL A 155 0.00 -13.82 -5.52
CA VAL A 155 -0.09 -12.50 -4.91
C VAL A 155 -0.56 -12.58 -3.46
N THR A 156 0.05 -11.77 -2.62
CA THR A 156 -0.35 -11.54 -1.23
C THR A 156 -0.30 -10.05 -0.92
N PHE A 157 -0.94 -9.63 0.17
CA PHE A 157 -1.12 -8.22 0.50
C PHE A 157 -0.72 -7.95 1.93
N SER A 158 -0.19 -6.75 2.19
CA SER A 158 -0.03 -6.21 3.53
C SER A 158 -0.58 -4.80 3.56
N ALA A 159 -1.29 -4.45 4.64
CA ALA A 159 -1.76 -3.10 4.85
C ALA A 159 -1.39 -2.60 6.24
N SER A 160 -1.24 -1.28 6.35
CA SER A 160 -1.13 -0.59 7.63
C SER A 160 -2.15 0.54 7.70
N GLY A 161 -2.60 0.89 8.90
CA GLY A 161 -3.55 1.96 9.10
C GLY A 161 -3.55 2.48 10.52
N ASN A 162 -4.24 3.60 10.72
CA ASN A 162 -4.30 4.26 12.01
C ASN A 162 -5.55 3.90 12.80
N GLY A 163 -5.38 3.65 14.10
CA GLY A 163 -6.47 3.39 15.05
C GLY A 163 -6.60 1.92 15.48
N PRO A 164 -7.31 1.66 16.60
CA PRO A 164 -7.45 0.33 17.15
C PRO A 164 -8.38 -0.51 16.27
N VAL A 165 -7.80 -1.40 15.47
CA VAL A 165 -8.54 -2.37 14.66
C VAL A 165 -8.27 -3.77 15.14
N ARG A 166 -9.30 -4.61 15.06
CA ARG A 166 -9.13 -6.04 15.32
C ARG A 166 -8.85 -6.79 14.04
N ASN A 167 -9.41 -6.33 12.94
CA ASN A 167 -9.32 -7.01 11.66
C ASN A 167 -9.08 -6.03 10.51
N MET A 168 -8.52 -6.54 9.43
CA MET A 168 -8.48 -5.86 8.13
C MET A 168 -9.02 -6.80 7.06
N LYS A 169 -9.86 -6.27 6.18
CA LYS A 169 -10.37 -6.96 5.00
C LYS A 169 -9.59 -6.52 3.77
N PHE A 170 -9.14 -7.48 2.98
CA PHE A 170 -8.45 -7.29 1.71
C PHE A 170 -9.32 -7.82 0.58
N ASP A 171 -9.56 -7.00 -0.43
CA ASP A 171 -10.29 -7.37 -1.63
C ASP A 171 -9.41 -7.12 -2.87
N LEU A 172 -9.38 -8.08 -3.79
CA LEU A 172 -8.79 -7.96 -5.11
C LEU A 172 -9.91 -7.98 -6.16
N LEU A 173 -10.10 -6.85 -6.83
CA LEU A 173 -11.06 -6.67 -7.90
C LEU A 173 -10.35 -6.87 -9.24
N ASN A 174 -10.87 -7.75 -10.09
CA ASN A 174 -10.57 -7.71 -11.52
C ASN A 174 -11.40 -6.58 -12.14
N LYS A 175 -10.74 -5.54 -12.65
CA LYS A 175 -11.41 -4.34 -13.19
C LYS A 175 -12.06 -4.59 -14.54
N ASP A 176 -11.58 -5.57 -15.29
CA ASP A 176 -12.11 -5.87 -16.63
C ASP A 176 -13.44 -6.61 -16.52
N THR A 177 -13.59 -7.47 -15.51
CA THR A 177 -14.85 -8.20 -15.23
C THR A 177 -15.72 -7.53 -14.19
N GLY A 178 -15.19 -6.58 -13.41
CA GLY A 178 -15.87 -5.95 -12.28
C GLY A 178 -16.13 -6.92 -11.12
N THR A 179 -15.42 -8.05 -11.04
CA THR A 179 -15.65 -9.08 -10.01
C THR A 179 -14.53 -9.15 -8.99
N VAL A 180 -14.89 -9.31 -7.72
CA VAL A 180 -13.93 -9.57 -6.64
C VAL A 180 -13.47 -11.02 -6.75
N VAL A 181 -12.20 -11.22 -7.08
CA VAL A 181 -11.61 -12.55 -7.31
C VAL A 181 -10.90 -13.09 -6.06
N PHE A 182 -10.61 -12.22 -5.10
CA PHE A 182 -10.08 -12.58 -3.79
C PHE A 182 -10.65 -11.64 -2.73
N SER A 183 -11.08 -12.21 -1.60
CA SER A 183 -11.58 -11.48 -0.43
C SER A 183 -11.16 -12.23 0.83
N LYS A 184 -10.35 -11.61 1.68
CA LYS A 184 -9.96 -12.17 2.98
C LYS A 184 -9.96 -11.14 4.09
N THR A 185 -10.56 -11.52 5.21
CA THR A 185 -10.43 -10.80 6.48
C THR A 185 -9.38 -11.51 7.32
N VAL A 186 -8.42 -10.74 7.83
CA VAL A 186 -7.32 -11.22 8.66
C VAL A 186 -7.23 -10.38 9.93
N ALA A 187 -6.75 -11.01 11.01
CA ALA A 187 -6.50 -10.31 12.26
C ALA A 187 -5.42 -9.24 12.06
N ALA A 188 -5.62 -8.07 12.66
CA ALA A 188 -4.65 -6.99 12.68
C ALA A 188 -3.76 -7.10 13.92
N THR A 189 -2.47 -6.83 13.74
CA THR A 189 -1.49 -6.70 14.81
C THR A 189 -1.16 -5.23 15.01
N CYS A 190 -1.52 -4.70 16.17
CA CYS A 190 -1.26 -3.32 16.56
C CYS A 190 0.05 -3.22 17.32
N LEU A 191 1.04 -2.54 16.72
CA LEU A 191 2.32 -2.27 17.36
C LEU A 191 2.20 -1.14 18.40
N THR A 192 1.27 -0.22 18.15
CA THR A 192 0.88 0.84 19.08
C THR A 192 -0.64 0.96 19.09
N VAL A 193 -1.19 1.74 20.02
CA VAL A 193 -2.63 2.08 20.05
C VAL A 193 -3.11 2.79 18.78
N SER A 194 -2.17 3.31 17.98
CA SER A 194 -2.45 4.13 16.81
C SER A 194 -2.02 3.50 15.50
N VAL A 195 -1.22 2.43 15.49
CA VAL A 195 -0.70 1.82 14.24
C VAL A 195 -0.92 0.32 14.28
N CYS A 196 -1.75 -0.15 13.36
CA CYS A 196 -2.03 -1.56 13.17
C CYS A 196 -1.66 -2.00 11.76
N THR A 197 -1.23 -3.24 11.65
CA THR A 197 -0.82 -3.88 10.41
C THR A 197 -1.52 -5.21 10.25
N ALA A 198 -1.76 -5.63 9.02
CA ALA A 198 -2.24 -6.97 8.72
C ALA A 198 -1.65 -7.45 7.39
N ASN A 199 -1.62 -8.77 7.18
CA ASN A 199 -1.16 -9.35 5.93
C ASN A 199 -1.92 -10.62 5.58
N THR A 200 -1.91 -10.97 4.29
CA THR A 200 -2.53 -12.18 3.75
C THR A 200 -1.49 -13.21 3.34
N PHE A 201 -0.29 -13.23 3.94
CA PHE A 201 0.80 -14.13 3.53
C PHE A 201 0.44 -15.61 3.65
N LYS A 202 -0.44 -15.96 4.59
CA LYS A 202 -0.99 -17.33 4.74
C LYS A 202 -2.04 -17.69 3.68
N TYR A 203 -2.54 -16.70 2.93
CA TYR A 203 -3.63 -16.84 1.97
C TYR A 203 -3.24 -16.25 0.60
N PRO A 204 -2.24 -16.84 -0.09
CA PRO A 204 -1.88 -16.40 -1.42
C PRO A 204 -3.03 -16.61 -2.41
N TYR A 205 -3.15 -15.70 -3.37
CA TYR A 205 -4.04 -15.82 -4.51
C TYR A 205 -3.24 -15.99 -5.80
N THR A 206 -3.55 -17.01 -6.61
CA THR A 206 -2.91 -17.19 -7.91
C THR A 206 -3.62 -16.34 -8.96
N ILE A 207 -2.87 -15.49 -9.68
CA ILE A 207 -3.40 -14.75 -10.82
C ILE A 207 -3.70 -15.75 -11.96
N VAL A 208 -4.97 -16.00 -12.23
CA VAL A 208 -5.39 -17.00 -13.25
C VAL A 208 -5.74 -16.40 -14.61
N LYS A 209 -5.89 -15.07 -14.69
CA LYS A 209 -6.26 -14.36 -15.92
C LYS A 209 -5.41 -13.12 -16.09
N LEU A 210 -5.14 -12.77 -17.35
CA LEU A 210 -4.59 -11.46 -17.68
C LEU A 210 -5.66 -10.40 -17.46
N GLY A 211 -5.23 -9.21 -17.02
CA GLY A 211 -6.15 -8.10 -16.84
C GLY A 211 -5.64 -7.02 -15.89
N SER A 212 -6.47 -6.01 -15.71
CA SER A 212 -6.23 -4.94 -14.73
C SER A 212 -6.83 -5.32 -13.39
N TYR A 213 -6.03 -5.23 -12.33
CA TYR A 213 -6.47 -5.55 -10.97
C TYR A 213 -6.36 -4.34 -10.05
N GLN A 214 -7.31 -4.23 -9.11
CA GLN A 214 -7.30 -3.24 -8.06
C GLN A 214 -7.34 -3.94 -6.70
N VAL A 215 -6.34 -3.67 -5.88
CA VAL A 215 -6.33 -4.08 -4.47
C VAL A 215 -6.97 -3.00 -3.61
N SER A 216 -7.76 -3.42 -2.62
CA SER A 216 -8.25 -2.54 -1.57
C SER A 216 -8.13 -3.21 -0.21
N ALA A 217 -7.90 -2.40 0.83
CA ALA A 217 -7.88 -2.85 2.20
C ALA A 217 -8.79 -1.97 3.05
N LYS A 218 -9.58 -2.57 3.94
CA LYS A 218 -10.50 -1.88 4.84
C LYS A 218 -10.25 -2.32 6.28
N MET A 219 -10.15 -1.34 7.16
CA MET A 219 -10.09 -1.52 8.61
C MET A 219 -11.47 -1.86 9.18
N LEU A 220 -11.54 -2.90 10.03
CA LEU A 220 -12.77 -3.43 10.64
C LEU A 220 -12.69 -3.48 12.17
#